data_AF-A0AAE1EHL5-F1
#
_entry.id   AF-A0AAE1EHL5-F1
#
_cell.length_a   1.000
_cell.length_b   1.000
_cell.length_c   1.000
_cell.angle_alpha   90.00
_cell.angle_beta   90.00
_cell.angle_gamma   90.00
#
_symmetry.space_group_name_H-M   'P 1'
#
loop_
_entity.id
_entity.type
_entity.pdbx_description
1 polymer ?
#
loop_
_entity_poly.entity_id
_entity_poly.type
_entity_poly.pdbx_seq_one_letter_code
_entity_poly.pdbx_strand_id
1 'polypeptide(L)' 'MAAPRCETEGIIRPDGDCKYGTVLDWCRNVVCAKGPGETCGDEWWERGQCTPGTYCACGRCHGCSANLECHFC' A
#
# COMPACT_ATOMS: atom_id res chain seq x y z
N MET A 1 19.36 -8.77 -0.48
CA MET A 1 18.58 -10.02 -0.59
C MET A 1 18.13 -10.17 -2.04
N ALA A 2 17.67 -11.35 -2.48
CA ALA A 2 17.11 -11.48 -3.83
C ALA A 2 15.65 -10.99 -3.80
N ALA A 3 15.22 -10.29 -4.85
CA ALA A 3 13.82 -9.87 -4.95
C ALA A 3 12.87 -11.08 -4.89
N PRO A 4 11.74 -10.99 -4.17
CA PRO A 4 10.76 -12.06 -4.15
C PRO A 4 10.23 -12.32 -5.56
N ARG A 5 9.97 -13.59 -5.87
CA ARG A 5 9.38 -13.98 -7.15
C ARG A 5 7.90 -13.63 -7.13
N CYS A 6 7.42 -13.05 -8.22
CA CYS A 6 6.01 -12.85 -8.45
C CYS A 6 5.38 -14.20 -8.78
N GLU A 7 4.54 -14.74 -7.88
CA GLU A 7 3.91 -16.05 -8.09
C GLU A 7 2.73 -15.98 -9.06
N THR A 8 2.17 -14.79 -9.28
CA THR A 8 1.06 -14.58 -10.21
C THR A 8 1.40 -13.46 -11.19
N GLU A 9 1.45 -13.81 -12.47
CA GLU A 9 1.61 -12.86 -13.57
C GLU A 9 0.22 -12.53 -14.10
N GLY A 10 -0.36 -11.41 -13.67
CA GLY A 10 -1.69 -10.99 -14.11
C GLY A 10 -2.20 -9.83 -13.26
N ILE A 11 -3.10 -9.00 -13.80
CA ILE A 11 -3.73 -7.94 -13.01
C ILE A 11 -4.70 -8.61 -12.03
N ILE A 12 -4.21 -9.13 -10.90
CA ILE A 12 -5.07 -9.44 -9.77
C ILE A 12 -5.69 -8.11 -9.39
N ARG A 13 -7.02 -8.05 -9.44
CA ARG A 13 -7.78 -6.94 -8.88
C ARG A 13 -8.32 -7.43 -7.54
N PRO A 14 -8.26 -6.61 -6.49
CA PRO A 14 -8.81 -7.00 -5.21
C PRO A 14 -10.33 -7.20 -5.40
N ASP A 15 -10.84 -8.32 -4.89
CA ASP A 15 -12.27 -8.61 -4.86
C ASP A 15 -12.90 -7.75 -3.75
N GLY A 16 -13.15 -6.47 -4.04
CA GLY A 16 -13.69 -5.53 -3.07
C GLY A 16 -13.51 -4.06 -3.40
N ASP A 17 -14.31 -3.22 -2.74
CA ASP A 17 -14.17 -1.78 -2.78
C ASP A 17 -12.98 -1.36 -1.91
N CYS A 18 -11.87 -0.97 -2.55
CA CYS A 18 -10.71 -0.49 -1.82
C CYS A 18 -11.02 0.89 -1.24
N LYS A 19 -11.24 0.95 0.08
CA LYS A 19 -11.56 2.17 0.84
C LYS A 19 -10.65 3.36 0.53
N TYR A 20 -9.38 3.12 0.23
CA TYR A 20 -8.37 4.16 -0.06
C TYR A 20 -7.87 4.11 -1.51
N GLY A 21 -8.62 3.49 -2.42
CA GLY A 21 -8.22 3.28 -3.81
C GLY A 21 -7.22 2.14 -3.99
N THR A 22 -6.62 2.06 -5.17
CA THR A 22 -5.70 0.97 -5.55
C THR A 22 -4.32 1.48 -5.90
N VAL A 23 -3.32 0.64 -5.70
CA VAL A 23 -1.90 0.88 -6.03
C VAL A 23 -1.32 -0.37 -6.70
N LEU A 24 -0.16 -0.22 -7.34
CA LEU A 24 0.54 -1.33 -7.95
C LEU A 24 1.59 -1.87 -6.98
N ASP A 25 1.56 -3.17 -6.68
CA ASP A 25 2.62 -3.80 -5.89
C ASP A 25 3.93 -3.96 -6.70
N TRP A 26 4.98 -4.50 -6.06
CA TRP A 26 6.26 -4.82 -6.72
C TRP A 26 6.10 -5.64 -8.01
N CYS A 27 5.16 -6.58 -8.01
CA CYS A 27 4.83 -7.45 -9.12
C CYS A 27 3.85 -6.83 -10.14
N ARG A 28 3.52 -5.54 -9.98
CA ARG A 28 2.55 -4.79 -10.80
C ARG A 28 1.12 -5.32 -10.74
N ASN A 29 0.76 -6.05 -9.69
CA ASN A 29 -0.63 -6.39 -9.43
C ASN A 29 -1.36 -5.17 -8.86
N VAL A 30 -2.65 -5.06 -9.14
CA VAL A 30 -3.48 -4.01 -8.56
C VAL A 30 -3.88 -4.49 -7.17
N VAL A 31 -3.45 -3.79 -6.13
CA VAL A 31 -3.76 -4.11 -4.75
C VAL A 31 -4.46 -2.93 -4.09
N CYS A 32 -5.20 -3.17 -3.00
CA CYS A 32 -5.79 -2.07 -2.25
C CYS A 32 -4.69 -1.24 -1.59
N ALA A 33 -4.82 0.08 -1.72
CA ALA A 33 -3.91 1.00 -1.09
C ALA A 33 -4.14 1.05 0.42
N LYS A 34 -3.05 1.30 1.16
CA LYS A 34 -3.05 1.43 2.61
C LYS A 34 -3.44 2.84 3.03
N GLY A 35 -4.32 2.92 4.03
CA GLY A 35 -4.73 4.19 4.62
C GLY A 35 -3.72 4.70 5.67
N PRO A 36 -3.88 5.95 6.12
CA PRO A 36 -3.09 6.53 7.20
C PRO A 36 -3.11 5.65 8.46
N GLY A 37 -1.93 5.42 9.05
CA GLY A 37 -1.78 4.57 10.24
C GLY A 37 -1.67 3.07 9.98
N GLU A 38 -2.00 2.59 8.77
CA GLU A 38 -1.74 1.21 8.38
C GLU A 38 -0.25 0.99 8.12
N THR A 39 0.20 -0.25 8.33
CA THR A 39 1.56 -0.67 8.07
C THR A 39 1.89 -0.62 6.57
N CYS A 40 3.09 -0.15 6.23
CA CYS A 40 3.59 -0.10 4.85
C CYS A 40 5.12 -0.31 4.82
N GLY A 41 5.66 -0.47 3.61
CA GLY A 41 7.11 -0.51 3.36
C GLY A 41 7.69 -1.92 3.22
N ASP A 42 8.91 -2.11 3.75
CA ASP A 42 9.90 -3.16 3.43
C ASP A 42 10.66 -2.95 2.10
N GLU A 43 11.65 -3.79 1.82
CA GLU A 43 12.58 -3.68 0.67
C GLU A 43 11.84 -3.71 -0.67
N TRP A 44 10.72 -4.46 -0.75
CA TRP A 44 9.95 -4.65 -1.97
C TRP A 44 8.47 -4.28 -1.81
N TRP A 45 8.13 -3.39 -0.88
CA TRP A 45 6.74 -3.03 -0.57
C TRP A 45 5.86 -4.21 -0.15
N GLU A 46 6.45 -5.19 0.54
CA GLU A 46 5.79 -6.42 0.99
C GLU A 46 4.67 -6.13 2.00
N ARG A 47 4.79 -5.05 2.79
CA ARG A 47 3.73 -4.55 3.67
C ARG A 47 2.67 -3.71 2.94
N GLY A 48 2.83 -3.49 1.65
CA GLY A 48 1.95 -2.68 0.82
C GLY A 48 2.37 -1.22 0.72
N GLN A 49 1.68 -0.53 -0.19
CA GLN A 49 1.88 0.89 -0.49
C GLN A 49 0.72 1.73 0.01
N CYS A 50 1.05 2.96 0.42
CA CYS A 50 0.08 3.92 0.91
C CYS A 50 -0.78 4.50 -0.23
N THR A 51 -1.97 4.98 0.12
CA THR A 51 -2.88 5.66 -0.80
C THR A 51 -2.26 6.91 -1.43
N PRO A 52 -2.59 7.24 -2.69
CA PRO A 52 -2.09 8.46 -3.32
C PRO A 52 -2.29 9.70 -2.43
N GLY A 53 -1.22 10.47 -2.25
CA GLY A 53 -1.21 11.64 -1.36
C GLY A 53 -0.75 11.36 0.08
N THR A 54 -0.46 10.11 0.41
CA THR A 54 0.19 9.70 1.66
C THR A 54 1.54 9.05 1.38
N TYR A 55 2.42 8.97 2.38
CA TYR A 55 3.76 8.39 2.21
C TYR A 55 4.11 7.42 3.33
N CYS A 56 4.96 6.44 3.06
CA CYS A 56 5.39 5.49 4.07
C CYS A 56 6.56 6.05 4.89
N ALA A 57 6.40 6.16 6.20
CA ALA A 57 7.48 6.48 7.14
C ALA A 57 7.28 5.71 8.44
N CYS A 58 8.36 5.44 9.20
CA CYS A 58 8.28 4.68 10.45
C CYS A 58 7.53 3.32 10.35
N GLY A 59 7.48 2.72 9.15
CA GLY A 59 6.73 1.49 8.86
C GLY A 59 5.20 1.64 8.79
N ARG A 60 4.67 2.86 8.73
CA ARG A 60 3.24 3.17 8.60
C ARG A 60 2.97 4.25 7.56
N CYS A 61 1.73 4.38 7.11
CA CYS A 61 1.34 5.43 6.17
C CYS A 61 1.07 6.74 6.90
N HIS A 62 1.73 7.80 6.44
CA HIS A 62 1.67 9.16 6.96
C HIS A 62 0.84 10.04 6.04
N GLY A 63 -0.02 10.83 6.66
CA GLY A 63 -0.95 11.73 5.98
C GLY A 63 -2.28 11.78 6.72
N CYS A 64 -3.24 12.49 6.14
CA CYS A 64 -4.58 12.60 6.70
C CYS A 64 -5.57 11.76 5.89
N SER A 65 -6.45 11.06 6.60
CA SER A 65 -7.51 10.27 5.99
C SER A 65 -8.65 11.18 5.55
N ALA A 66 -9.54 10.66 4.70
CA ALA A 66 -10.78 11.36 4.35
C ALA A 66 -11.66 11.68 5.57
N ASN A 67 -11.46 10.97 6.69
CA ASN A 67 -12.15 11.19 7.96
C ASN A 67 -11.43 12.20 8.87
N LEU A 68 -10.46 12.97 8.33
CA LEU A 68 -9.66 13.96 9.07
C LEU A 68 -8.77 13.35 10.17
N GLU A 69 -8.52 12.04 10.12
CA GLU A 69 -7.59 11.37 11.03
C GLU A 69 -6.19 11.45 10.42
N CYS A 70 -5.29 12.17 11.09
CA CYS A 70 -3.92 12.32 10.63
C CYS A 70 -2.98 11.41 11.42
N HIS A 71 -2.15 10.67 10.70
CA HIS A 71 -1.13 9.81 11.28
C HIS A 71 0.25 10.34 10.96
N PHE A 72 1.03 10.61 12.00
CA PHE A 72 2.39 11.13 11.92
C PHE A 72 3.35 10.29 12.78
N CYS A 73 4.64 10.42 12.47
CA CYS A 73 5.75 9.98 13.29
C CYS A 73 6.30 11.29 13.88
#